data_AF-A0AAN6H9I2-F1
#
_entry.id   AF-A0AAN6H9I2-F1
#
_cell.length_a   1.000
_cell.length_b   1.000
_cell.length_c   1.000
_cell.angle_alpha   90.00
_cell.angle_beta   90.00
_cell.angle_gamma   90.00
#
_symmetry.space_group_name_H-M   'P 1'
#
loop_
_entity.id
_entity.type
_entity.pdbx_description
1 polymer ?
#
loop_
_entity_poly.entity_id
_entity_poly.type
_entity_poly.pdbx_seq_one_letter_code
_entity_poly.pdbx_strand_id
1 'polypeptide(L)'
;MSGSQPHPRNLRMFARGARMRLDDEKIRIQTLTMHADHKCWEDTPYISFTKSSQSLQDLANQRRTRRRGDQKVVVIDPRIRIKLGLPILDYGEEMAHYHIDSPYARDYWRNHYLCLWEVTPQEVVGIWEWDDLRRTADWYEEVIMPAVHRHRRYWESDDYKGAVQWRDSDMGFKSESADDTYNDTYWSDSDDSYERVCEENSTGEIMKMWEDLRLAHEHTKRSHTIESLRLGKVQNVKDFVSPDPSISRSG
;
A
#
# COMPACT_ATOMS: atom_id res chain seq x y z
N MET A 1 -1.99 -9.15 13.36
CA MET A 1 -2.60 -7.82 13.17
C MET A 1 -1.53 -6.77 13.40
N SER A 2 -1.30 -5.89 12.43
CA SER A 2 -0.21 -4.91 12.51
C SER A 2 -0.38 -3.93 13.68
N GLY A 3 0.66 -3.74 14.49
CA GLY A 3 0.72 -2.78 15.59
C GLY A 3 0.93 -1.31 15.17
N SER A 4 0.88 -1.01 13.87
CA SER A 4 1.03 0.36 13.36
C SER A 4 -0.05 1.32 13.88
N GLN A 5 0.33 2.50 14.36
CA GLN A 5 -0.63 3.50 14.81
C GLN A 5 -0.52 4.76 13.94
N PRO A 6 -1.65 5.44 13.64
CA PRO A 6 -1.60 6.73 12.98
C PRO A 6 -0.93 7.75 13.90
N HIS A 7 0.00 8.51 13.35
CA HIS A 7 0.69 9.55 14.11
C HIS A 7 -0.30 10.67 14.49
N PRO A 8 -0.36 11.09 15.76
CA PRO A 8 -1.47 11.92 16.27
C PRO A 8 -1.57 13.30 15.63
N ARG A 9 -0.47 13.83 15.06
CA ARG A 9 -0.46 15.17 14.46
C ARG A 9 -0.77 15.20 12.97
N ASN A 10 -0.43 14.15 12.24
CA ASN A 10 -0.47 14.18 10.78
C ASN A 10 -1.22 12.97 10.18
N LEU A 11 -1.72 12.05 10.99
CA LEU A 11 -2.46 10.85 10.57
C LEU A 11 -1.67 9.85 9.71
N ARG A 12 -0.40 10.13 9.41
CA ARG A 12 0.46 9.19 8.68
C ARG A 12 0.69 7.96 9.54
N MET A 13 0.61 6.78 8.94
CA MET A 13 0.81 5.53 9.65
C MET A 13 1.89 4.72 8.94
N PHE A 14 2.95 4.38 9.67
CA PHE A 14 4.05 3.58 9.14
C PHE A 14 3.90 2.11 9.52
N ALA A 15 4.27 1.22 8.61
CA ALA A 15 4.53 -0.17 8.93
C ALA A 15 5.71 -0.22 9.91
N ARG A 16 5.76 -1.23 10.78
CA ARG A 16 6.90 -1.38 11.68
C ARG A 16 8.22 -1.57 10.91
N GLY A 17 8.16 -2.30 9.80
CA GLY A 17 9.25 -2.43 8.83
C GLY A 17 9.20 -1.42 7.67
N ALA A 18 8.92 -0.13 7.94
CA ALA A 18 8.68 0.87 6.88
C ALA A 18 9.82 1.06 5.85
N ARG A 19 11.06 0.65 6.18
CA ARG A 19 12.22 0.74 5.29
C ARG A 19 12.63 -0.60 4.67
N MET A 20 11.90 -1.67 4.97
CA MET A 20 12.24 -3.01 4.51
C MET A 20 11.96 -3.15 3.02
N ARG A 21 12.97 -3.57 2.26
CA ARG A 21 12.85 -3.85 0.84
C ARG A 21 12.20 -5.22 0.61
N LEU A 22 11.43 -5.33 -0.47
CA LEU A 22 10.72 -6.54 -0.88
C LEU A 22 11.15 -6.98 -2.29
N ASP A 23 12.39 -6.71 -2.67
CA ASP A 23 12.96 -7.03 -3.99
C ASP A 23 13.25 -8.54 -4.18
N ASP A 24 13.51 -9.26 -3.09
CA ASP A 24 13.76 -10.71 -3.10
C ASP A 24 12.49 -11.51 -2.73
N GLU A 25 12.23 -12.58 -3.49
CA GLU A 25 11.10 -13.49 -3.25
C GLU A 25 11.14 -14.15 -1.87
N LYS A 26 12.32 -14.61 -1.45
CA LYS A 26 12.52 -15.22 -0.14
C LYS A 26 12.20 -14.23 0.98
N ILE A 27 12.55 -12.96 0.81
CA ILE A 27 12.20 -11.90 1.77
C ILE A 27 10.67 -11.70 1.80
N ARG A 28 10.00 -11.68 0.65
CA ARG A 28 8.53 -11.58 0.58
C ARG A 28 7.86 -12.75 1.32
N ILE A 29 8.28 -13.99 1.04
CA ILE A 29 7.75 -15.19 1.70
C ILE A 29 7.98 -15.12 3.22
N GLN A 30 9.21 -14.84 3.64
CA GLN A 30 9.56 -14.79 5.06
C GLN A 30 8.74 -13.72 5.80
N THR A 31 8.70 -12.50 5.28
CA THR A 31 8.02 -11.38 5.93
C THR A 31 6.51 -11.52 5.92
N LEU A 32 5.93 -12.11 4.88
CA LEU A 32 4.51 -12.42 4.83
C LEU A 32 4.14 -13.55 5.80
N THR A 33 4.97 -14.60 5.90
CA THR A 33 4.81 -15.68 6.89
C THR A 33 4.85 -15.12 8.32
N MET A 34 5.83 -14.25 8.61
CA MET A 34 5.91 -13.56 9.91
C MET A 34 4.70 -12.68 10.17
N HIS A 35 4.18 -11.99 9.15
CA HIS A 35 2.99 -11.15 9.28
C HIS A 35 1.70 -11.97 9.53
N ALA A 36 1.62 -13.18 8.97
CA ALA A 36 0.51 -14.11 9.16
C ALA A 36 0.48 -14.69 10.57
N ASP A 37 1.64 -14.95 11.16
CA ASP A 37 1.72 -15.40 12.54
C ASP A 37 1.59 -14.24 13.53
N HIS A 38 0.40 -14.02 14.08
CA HIS A 38 0.17 -12.98 15.08
C HIS A 38 0.84 -13.23 16.44
N LYS A 39 1.50 -14.39 16.65
CA LYS A 39 2.40 -14.61 17.79
C LYS A 39 3.79 -14.04 17.53
N CYS A 40 4.15 -13.86 16.27
CA CYS A 40 5.39 -13.20 15.86
C CYS A 40 5.18 -11.68 15.90
N TRP A 41 6.04 -10.99 16.65
CA TRP A 41 6.05 -9.54 16.78
C TRP A 41 7.25 -8.91 16.07
N GLU A 42 7.82 -9.59 15.09
CA GLU A 42 8.88 -9.03 14.25
C GLU A 42 8.35 -7.93 13.32
N ASP A 43 9.22 -6.97 13.00
CA ASP A 43 8.88 -5.85 12.13
C ASP A 43 8.65 -6.34 10.70
N THR A 44 7.49 -5.99 10.14
CA THR A 44 7.14 -6.33 8.76
C THR A 44 6.70 -5.07 8.01
N PRO A 45 6.85 -5.02 6.67
CA PRO A 45 6.51 -3.85 5.87
C PRO A 45 5.01 -3.72 5.59
N TYR A 46 4.16 -4.52 6.24
CA TYR A 46 2.74 -4.61 5.96
C TYR A 46 1.90 -3.94 7.04
N ILE A 47 0.88 -3.20 6.61
CA ILE A 47 -0.21 -2.73 7.45
C ILE A 47 -1.49 -3.43 6.98
N SER A 48 -2.00 -4.33 7.81
CA SER A 48 -3.23 -5.09 7.53
C SER A 48 -4.48 -4.26 7.81
N PHE A 49 -5.45 -4.35 6.90
CA PHE A 49 -6.79 -3.79 7.03
C PHE A 49 -7.83 -4.86 6.68
N THR A 50 -9.02 -4.77 7.27
CA THR A 50 -10.14 -5.63 6.89
C THR A 50 -11.13 -4.93 6.00
N LYS A 51 -11.58 -5.60 4.95
CA LYS A 51 -12.69 -5.16 4.11
C LYS A 51 -14.00 -5.29 4.87
N SER A 52 -14.09 -6.20 5.84
CA SER A 52 -15.37 -6.56 6.45
C SER A 52 -15.68 -5.83 7.75
N SER A 53 -16.77 -5.06 7.73
CA SER A 53 -17.29 -4.34 8.91
C SER A 53 -17.66 -5.32 10.03
N GLN A 54 -18.29 -6.46 9.69
CA GLN A 54 -18.60 -7.52 10.64
C GLN A 54 -17.32 -8.13 11.24
N SER A 55 -16.31 -8.41 10.40
CA SER A 55 -15.04 -8.96 10.88
C SER A 55 -14.34 -8.00 11.84
N LEU A 56 -14.42 -6.68 11.58
CA LEU A 56 -13.92 -5.66 12.49
C LEU A 56 -14.71 -5.62 13.80
N GLN A 57 -16.04 -5.63 13.74
CA GLN A 57 -16.88 -5.59 14.93
C GLN A 57 -16.61 -6.80 15.84
N ASP A 58 -16.53 -7.99 15.27
CA ASP A 58 -16.22 -9.22 16.00
C ASP A 58 -14.86 -9.12 16.70
N LEU A 59 -13.89 -8.52 16.03
CA LEU A 59 -12.52 -8.36 16.51
C LEU A 59 -12.39 -7.33 17.62
N ALA A 60 -13.00 -6.16 17.43
CA ALA A 60 -13.09 -5.11 18.43
C ALA A 60 -13.80 -5.62 19.70
N ASN A 61 -14.95 -6.29 19.53
CA ASN A 61 -15.67 -6.94 20.62
C ASN A 61 -14.81 -8.00 21.34
N GLN A 62 -14.11 -8.86 20.58
CA GLN A 62 -13.21 -9.85 21.17
C GLN A 62 -12.10 -9.19 21.99
N ARG A 63 -11.45 -8.15 21.48
CA ARG A 63 -10.40 -7.43 22.21
C ARG A 63 -10.93 -6.69 23.43
N ARG A 64 -12.17 -6.19 23.40
CA ARG A 64 -12.80 -5.52 24.53
C ARG A 64 -13.03 -6.48 25.68
N THR A 65 -13.48 -7.71 25.39
CA THR A 65 -13.63 -8.76 26.42
C THR A 65 -12.29 -9.11 27.09
N ARG A 66 -11.16 -8.86 26.42
CA ARG A 66 -9.80 -9.06 26.94
C ARG A 66 -9.21 -7.81 27.62
N ARG A 67 -9.98 -6.72 27.79
CA ARG A 67 -9.59 -5.46 28.46
C ARG A 67 -8.31 -4.80 27.91
N ARG A 68 -8.09 -4.86 26.59
CA ARG A 68 -6.91 -4.28 25.92
C ARG A 68 -7.07 -2.78 25.59
N GLY A 69 -7.30 -1.96 26.61
CA GLY A 69 -7.39 -0.51 26.48
C GLY A 69 -8.54 -0.01 25.61
N ASP A 70 -8.51 1.30 25.37
CA ASP A 70 -9.44 1.97 24.46
C ASP A 70 -9.11 1.59 23.01
N GLN A 71 -10.14 1.31 22.23
CA GLN A 71 -10.00 0.82 20.86
C GLN A 71 -10.37 1.90 19.88
N LYS A 72 -9.52 2.09 18.88
CA LYS A 72 -9.75 3.07 17.81
C LYS A 72 -9.93 2.38 16.48
N VAL A 73 -10.93 2.79 15.71
CA VAL A 73 -11.17 2.35 14.33
C VAL A 73 -10.56 3.36 13.37
N VAL A 74 -9.59 2.94 12.57
CA VAL A 74 -9.04 3.75 11.47
C VAL A 74 -9.68 3.31 10.15
N VAL A 75 -10.28 4.24 9.44
CA VAL A 75 -10.85 4.00 8.10
C VAL A 75 -10.00 4.72 7.07
N ILE A 76 -9.67 4.00 5.99
CA ILE A 76 -8.95 4.57 4.86
C ILE A 76 -9.79 4.47 3.58
N ASP A 77 -9.46 5.27 2.56
CA ASP A 77 -9.98 5.11 1.22
C ASP A 77 -8.89 4.52 0.30
N PRO A 78 -8.92 3.22 -0.01
CA PRO A 78 -7.91 2.58 -0.84
C PRO A 78 -7.89 3.14 -2.28
N ARG A 79 -8.94 3.83 -2.74
CA ARG A 79 -8.95 4.47 -4.06
C ARG A 79 -7.90 5.57 -4.16
N ILE A 80 -7.65 6.28 -3.07
CA ILE A 80 -6.64 7.35 -3.03
C ILE A 80 -5.25 6.73 -3.11
N ARG A 81 -5.01 5.63 -2.42
CA ARG A 81 -3.77 4.86 -2.53
C ARG A 81 -3.43 4.52 -3.99
N ILE A 82 -4.44 4.08 -4.74
CA ILE A 82 -4.30 3.75 -6.16
C ILE A 82 -4.01 5.00 -7.00
N LYS A 83 -4.73 6.10 -6.77
CA LYS A 83 -4.46 7.39 -7.42
C LYS A 83 -3.04 7.90 -7.14
N LEU A 84 -2.49 7.61 -5.96
CA LEU A 84 -1.12 7.95 -5.58
C LEU A 84 -0.06 6.99 -6.14
N GLY A 85 -0.45 5.95 -6.88
CA GLY A 85 0.46 4.94 -7.42
C GLY A 85 1.08 4.03 -6.36
N LEU A 86 0.45 3.94 -5.19
CA LEU A 86 0.96 3.13 -4.08
C LEU A 86 0.38 1.70 -4.14
N PRO A 87 1.19 0.67 -3.84
CA PRO A 87 0.76 -0.72 -3.96
C PRO A 87 -0.17 -1.14 -2.82
N ILE A 88 -1.23 -1.87 -3.18
CA ILE A 88 -2.13 -2.57 -2.26
C ILE A 88 -2.11 -4.05 -2.64
N LEU A 89 -2.01 -4.94 -1.65
CA LEU A 89 -1.96 -6.38 -1.89
C LEU A 89 -3.24 -7.03 -1.35
N ASP A 90 -3.84 -7.94 -2.12
CA ASP A 90 -4.87 -8.82 -1.57
C ASP A 90 -4.19 -9.90 -0.71
N TYR A 91 -4.54 -9.95 0.58
CA TYR A 91 -3.80 -10.80 1.49
C TYR A 91 -4.04 -12.29 1.20
N GLY A 92 -5.25 -12.66 0.79
CA GLY A 92 -5.56 -14.05 0.47
C GLY A 92 -4.79 -14.53 -0.76
N GLU A 93 -4.76 -13.70 -1.80
CA GLU A 93 -4.05 -14.02 -3.05
C GLU A 93 -2.54 -14.12 -2.84
N GLU A 94 -1.93 -13.23 -2.04
CA GLU A 94 -0.49 -13.32 -1.74
C GLU A 94 -0.14 -14.59 -0.98
N MET A 95 -0.95 -14.98 0.01
CA MET A 95 -0.74 -16.23 0.76
C MET A 95 -0.86 -17.45 -0.15
N ALA A 96 -1.83 -17.45 -1.07
CA ALA A 96 -2.02 -18.52 -2.04
C ALA A 96 -0.88 -18.58 -3.07
N HIS A 97 -0.43 -17.42 -3.57
CA HIS A 97 0.65 -17.31 -4.55
C HIS A 97 1.97 -17.91 -4.03
N TYR A 98 2.31 -17.63 -2.77
CA TYR A 98 3.53 -18.15 -2.15
C TYR A 98 3.36 -19.49 -1.44
N HIS A 99 2.18 -20.11 -1.51
CA HIS A 99 1.85 -21.36 -0.82
C HIS A 99 2.14 -21.31 0.69
N ILE A 100 1.80 -20.18 1.33
CA ILE A 100 1.99 -20.00 2.77
C ILE A 100 0.77 -20.55 3.49
N ASP A 101 0.99 -21.60 4.26
CA ASP A 101 -0.04 -22.13 5.15
C ASP A 101 -0.29 -21.18 6.31
N SER A 102 -1.55 -21.00 6.63
CA SER A 102 -1.88 -20.21 7.80
C SER A 102 -1.60 -20.98 9.10
N PRO A 103 -0.99 -20.32 10.09
CA PRO A 103 -0.85 -20.89 11.42
C PRO A 103 -2.19 -21.03 12.19
N TYR A 104 -3.30 -20.56 11.65
CA TYR A 104 -4.60 -20.53 12.32
C TYR A 104 -5.71 -21.20 11.50
N ALA A 105 -6.58 -21.97 12.17
CA ALA A 105 -7.66 -22.73 11.55
C ALA A 105 -8.81 -21.87 10.97
N ARG A 106 -8.81 -20.56 11.19
CA ARG A 106 -9.82 -19.63 10.66
C ARG A 106 -9.21 -18.85 9.50
N ASP A 107 -9.97 -18.70 8.42
CA ASP A 107 -9.64 -17.90 7.23
C ASP A 107 -9.67 -16.38 7.50
N TYR A 108 -8.93 -15.93 8.51
CA TYR A 108 -8.88 -14.53 8.92
C TYR A 108 -8.39 -13.62 7.79
N TRP A 109 -7.57 -14.12 6.85
CA TRP A 109 -6.97 -13.32 5.78
C TRP A 109 -7.87 -13.07 4.56
N ARG A 110 -8.97 -13.82 4.36
CA ARG A 110 -9.78 -13.71 3.11
C ARG A 110 -10.40 -12.33 2.89
N ASN A 111 -10.72 -11.63 3.96
CA ASN A 111 -11.29 -10.29 3.89
C ASN A 111 -10.24 -9.21 4.08
N HIS A 112 -8.95 -9.53 4.03
CA HIS A 112 -7.88 -8.58 4.32
C HIS A 112 -7.12 -8.15 3.08
N TYR A 113 -6.59 -6.94 3.16
CA TYR A 113 -5.58 -6.45 2.24
C TYR A 113 -4.45 -5.80 3.03
N LEU A 114 -3.31 -5.66 2.38
CA LEU A 114 -2.09 -5.12 2.96
C LEU A 114 -1.71 -3.82 2.25
N CYS A 115 -1.50 -2.76 3.03
CA CYS A 115 -0.79 -1.57 2.59
C CYS A 115 0.70 -1.74 2.88
N LEU A 116 1.55 -1.51 1.88
CA LEU A 116 3.01 -1.55 2.04
C LEU A 116 3.56 -0.24 2.58
N TRP A 117 4.48 -0.36 3.55
CA TRP A 117 5.34 0.66 4.19
C TRP A 117 4.64 1.78 4.93
N GLU A 118 3.61 2.37 4.33
CA GLU A 118 2.88 3.49 4.89
C GLU A 118 1.44 3.55 4.42
N VAL A 119 0.62 4.21 5.23
CA VAL A 119 -0.65 4.82 4.85
C VAL A 119 -0.46 6.33 4.99
N THR A 120 -0.69 7.03 3.89
CA THR A 120 -0.56 8.47 3.82
C THR A 120 -1.74 9.16 4.50
N PRO A 121 -1.57 10.39 5.01
CA PRO A 121 -2.67 11.17 5.59
C PRO A 121 -3.87 11.31 4.66
N GLN A 122 -3.59 11.40 3.35
CA GLN A 122 -4.57 11.50 2.27
C GLN A 122 -5.48 10.29 2.18
N GLU A 123 -4.96 9.10 2.51
CA GLU A 123 -5.76 7.86 2.50
C GLU A 123 -6.71 7.80 3.71
N VAL A 124 -6.43 8.50 4.81
CA VAL A 124 -7.21 8.38 6.05
C VAL A 124 -8.51 9.18 5.97
N VAL A 125 -9.63 8.46 5.98
CA VAL A 125 -10.99 9.06 6.02
C VAL A 125 -11.28 9.61 7.41
N GLY A 126 -10.86 8.88 8.45
CA GLY A 126 -11.03 9.29 9.83
C GLY A 126 -10.60 8.23 10.83
N ILE A 127 -10.69 8.61 12.10
CA ILE A 127 -10.41 7.77 13.26
C ILE A 127 -11.56 7.93 14.25
N TRP A 128 -12.09 6.83 14.77
CA TRP A 128 -13.20 6.83 15.72
C TRP A 128 -12.86 5.98 16.93
N GLU A 129 -13.29 6.40 18.12
CA GLU A 129 -13.30 5.52 19.28
C GLU A 129 -14.37 4.44 19.08
N TRP A 130 -14.00 3.18 19.27
CA TRP A 130 -14.88 2.03 19.10
C TRP A 130 -16.08 2.09 20.05
N ASP A 131 -15.85 2.53 21.29
CA ASP A 131 -16.91 2.65 22.29
C ASP A 131 -17.96 3.70 21.94
N ASP A 132 -17.60 4.72 21.17
CA ASP A 132 -18.55 5.70 20.65
C ASP A 132 -19.21 5.18 19.38
N LEU A 133 -18.44 4.60 18.46
CA LEU A 133 -18.93 4.09 17.19
C LEU A 133 -20.02 3.03 17.39
N ARG A 134 -19.79 2.07 18.29
CA ARG A 134 -20.71 0.96 18.56
C ARG A 134 -22.02 1.36 19.27
N ARG A 135 -22.17 2.62 19.69
CA ARG A 135 -23.45 3.13 20.23
C ARG A 135 -24.51 3.26 19.14
N THR A 136 -24.07 3.35 17.89
CA THR A 136 -24.93 3.36 16.70
C THR A 136 -25.09 1.92 16.22
N ALA A 137 -26.33 1.43 16.09
CA ALA A 137 -26.58 0.03 15.71
C ALA A 137 -25.97 -0.27 14.33
N ASP A 138 -26.24 0.60 13.36
CA ASP A 138 -25.74 0.50 11.99
C ASP A 138 -24.56 1.47 11.76
N TRP A 139 -23.62 1.51 12.71
CA TRP A 139 -22.49 2.44 12.73
C TRP A 139 -21.72 2.54 11.41
N TYR A 140 -21.60 1.42 10.69
CA TYR A 140 -20.91 1.39 9.42
C TYR A 140 -21.65 2.23 8.36
N GLU A 141 -22.94 1.97 8.18
CA GLU A 141 -23.77 2.66 7.18
C GLU A 141 -24.14 4.08 7.60
N GLU A 142 -24.32 4.35 8.89
CA GLU A 142 -24.78 5.65 9.39
C GLU A 142 -23.64 6.62 9.72
N VAL A 143 -22.45 6.13 10.06
CA VAL A 143 -21.31 6.97 10.48
C VAL A 143 -20.16 6.90 9.49
N ILE A 144 -19.68 5.69 9.19
CA ILE A 144 -18.48 5.49 8.36
C ILE A 144 -18.76 5.82 6.89
N MET A 145 -19.79 5.23 6.29
CA MET A 145 -20.10 5.43 4.88
C MET A 145 -20.35 6.90 4.51
N PRO A 146 -21.09 7.69 5.31
CA PRO A 146 -21.21 9.13 5.06
C PRO A 146 -19.87 9.87 5.14
N ALA A 147 -18.97 9.48 6.05
CA ALA A 147 -17.62 10.06 6.12
C ALA A 147 -16.80 9.71 4.87
N VAL A 148 -16.83 8.46 4.41
CA VAL A 148 -16.19 8.02 3.17
C VAL A 148 -16.73 8.79 1.97
N HIS A 149 -18.05 8.96 1.85
CA HIS A 149 -18.65 9.73 0.76
C HIS A 149 -18.22 11.21 0.77
N ARG A 150 -18.17 11.85 1.94
CA ARG A 150 -17.67 13.23 2.06
C ARG A 150 -16.21 13.31 1.65
N HIS A 151 -15.40 12.37 2.11
CA HIS A 151 -13.99 12.28 1.75
C HIS A 151 -13.82 12.17 0.24
N ARG A 152 -14.53 11.22 -0.41
CA ARG A 152 -14.47 11.05 -1.87
C ARG A 152 -14.85 12.31 -2.64
N ARG A 153 -15.95 12.97 -2.27
CA ARG A 153 -16.37 14.23 -2.91
C ARG A 153 -15.30 15.32 -2.80
N TYR A 154 -14.62 15.42 -1.66
CA TYR A 154 -13.50 16.34 -1.48
C TYR A 154 -12.32 16.01 -2.40
N TRP A 155 -12.03 14.72 -2.60
CA TRP A 155 -10.96 14.26 -3.49
C TRP A 155 -11.31 14.29 -4.99
N GLU A 156 -12.59 14.39 -5.32
CA GLU A 156 -13.10 14.48 -6.69
C GLU A 156 -13.35 15.93 -7.14
N SER A 157 -13.41 16.90 -6.22
CA SER A 157 -13.59 18.31 -6.55
C SER A 157 -12.34 18.88 -7.25
N ASP A 158 -12.57 19.85 -8.14
CA ASP A 158 -11.51 20.49 -8.93
C ASP A 158 -10.47 21.23 -8.07
N ASP A 159 -10.82 21.59 -6.82
CA ASP A 159 -9.92 22.20 -5.84
C ASP A 159 -8.68 21.33 -5.56
N TYR A 160 -8.80 20.00 -5.68
CA TYR A 160 -7.69 19.09 -5.42
C TYR A 160 -6.85 18.75 -6.66
N LYS A 161 -7.40 18.90 -7.88
CA LYS A 161 -6.66 18.58 -9.12
C LYS A 161 -5.41 19.45 -9.32
N GLY A 162 -5.37 20.65 -8.73
CA GLY A 162 -4.19 21.52 -8.72
C GLY A 162 -3.08 21.06 -7.77
N ALA A 163 -3.36 20.22 -6.76
CA ALA A 163 -2.39 19.77 -5.77
C ALA A 163 -1.58 18.54 -6.25
N VAL A 164 -2.17 17.67 -7.08
CA VAL A 164 -1.49 16.46 -7.62
C VAL A 164 -0.43 16.82 -8.66
N GLN A 165 -0.59 17.94 -9.36
CA GLN A 165 0.35 18.39 -10.39
C GLN A 165 1.76 18.72 -9.83
N TRP A 166 1.90 18.95 -8.53
CA TRP A 166 3.18 19.18 -7.86
C TRP A 166 4.06 17.92 -7.74
N ARG A 167 3.48 16.71 -7.79
CA ARG A 167 4.27 15.46 -7.67
C ARG A 167 5.05 15.09 -8.93
N ASP A 168 4.58 15.46 -10.11
CA ASP A 168 5.30 15.18 -11.36
C ASP A 168 6.49 16.13 -11.60
N SER A 169 6.54 17.26 -10.88
CA SER A 169 7.57 18.29 -11.10
C SER A 169 8.71 18.27 -10.07
N ASP A 170 8.60 17.52 -8.97
CA ASP A 170 9.58 17.61 -7.87
C ASP A 170 9.90 16.25 -7.23
N MET A 171 10.04 15.18 -8.04
CA MET A 171 10.82 13.98 -7.66
C MET A 171 12.35 14.24 -7.71
N GLY A 172 12.76 15.47 -7.39
CA GLY A 172 14.08 15.68 -6.84
C GLY A 172 14.05 15.13 -5.43
N PHE A 173 14.68 13.98 -5.21
CA PHE A 173 15.06 13.48 -3.89
C PHE A 173 15.97 14.53 -3.24
N LYS A 174 15.38 15.60 -2.70
CA LYS A 174 16.05 16.49 -1.76
C LYS A 174 16.09 15.70 -0.47
N SER A 175 17.27 15.14 -0.24
CA SER A 175 17.77 14.78 1.08
C SER A 175 17.71 16.04 1.96
N GLU A 176 16.52 16.38 2.45
CA GLU A 176 16.39 17.30 3.57
C GLU A 176 17.00 16.63 4.78
N SER A 177 17.94 17.36 5.36
CA SER A 177 18.84 16.95 6.43
C SER A 177 18.10 16.24 7.55
N ALA A 178 18.67 15.10 7.94
CA ALA A 178 18.36 14.39 9.17
C ALA A 178 18.60 15.30 10.39
N ASP A 179 17.59 16.05 10.79
CA ASP A 179 17.52 16.70 12.12
C ASP A 179 16.09 16.78 12.68
N ASP A 180 15.20 15.88 12.24
CA ASP A 180 14.14 15.42 13.12
C ASP A 180 14.65 14.13 13.75
N THR A 181 15.23 14.29 14.93
CA THR A 181 15.59 13.20 15.83
C THR A 181 14.35 12.33 16.02
N TYR A 182 14.29 11.25 15.23
CA TYR A 182 13.38 10.13 15.38
C TYR A 182 13.65 9.53 16.75
N ASN A 183 12.99 10.10 17.76
CA ASN A 183 13.15 9.69 19.13
C ASN A 183 12.32 8.41 19.30
N ASP A 184 13.01 7.28 19.17
CA ASP A 184 12.54 5.91 19.39
C ASP A 184 11.92 5.68 20.79
N THR A 185 12.01 6.69 21.66
CA THR A 185 11.62 6.63 23.07
C THR A 185 10.14 6.94 23.34
N TYR A 186 9.28 7.09 22.33
CA TYR A 186 7.83 7.32 22.51
C TYR A 186 6.97 6.15 22.01
N TRP A 187 7.45 4.92 22.21
CA TRP A 187 6.62 3.71 22.19
C TRP A 187 6.38 3.24 23.62
N SER A 188 5.92 4.15 24.49
CA SER A 188 5.42 3.76 25.81
C SER A 188 4.26 2.79 25.60
N ASP A 189 4.29 1.66 26.32
CA ASP A 189 3.31 0.55 26.40
C ASP A 189 1.86 0.99 26.66
N SER A 190 1.32 1.85 25.80
CA SER A 190 -0.08 2.19 25.79
C SER A 190 -0.76 1.05 25.07
N ASP A 191 -1.51 0.25 25.84
CA ASP A 191 -2.36 -0.87 25.40
C ASP A 191 -3.49 -0.46 24.42
N ASP A 192 -3.37 0.68 23.75
CA ASP A 192 -4.30 1.19 22.75
C ASP A 192 -4.29 0.26 21.52
N SER A 193 -5.38 -0.49 21.36
CA SER A 193 -5.51 -1.44 20.27
C SER A 193 -6.31 -0.83 19.12
N TYR A 194 -5.63 -0.57 17.99
CA TYR A 194 -6.27 -0.04 16.79
C TYR A 194 -6.85 -1.19 15.96
N GLU A 195 -8.08 -0.99 15.50
CA GLU A 195 -8.82 -1.81 14.55
C GLU A 195 -8.97 -1.02 13.24
N ARG A 196 -9.01 -1.67 12.07
CA ARG A 196 -9.02 -0.95 10.79
C ARG A 196 -9.96 -1.52 9.73
N VAL A 197 -10.82 -0.67 9.15
CA VAL A 197 -11.85 -1.06 8.15
C VAL A 197 -11.67 -0.37 6.78
N CYS A 198 -11.64 -1.21 5.74
CA CYS A 198 -12.01 -1.14 4.32
C CYS A 198 -13.49 -0.96 3.99
N GLU A 199 -13.86 -0.18 2.97
CA GLU A 199 -15.19 -0.33 2.35
C GLU A 199 -15.32 -1.63 1.52
N GLU A 200 -16.37 -2.43 1.75
CA GLU A 200 -16.61 -3.73 1.06
C GLU A 200 -17.03 -3.55 -0.42
N ASN A 201 -17.83 -2.53 -0.73
CA ASN A 201 -18.47 -2.38 -2.04
C ASN A 201 -17.53 -2.00 -3.18
N SER A 202 -16.27 -1.71 -2.88
CA SER A 202 -15.31 -1.31 -3.89
C SER A 202 -14.48 -2.47 -4.44
N THR A 203 -14.57 -3.70 -3.91
CA THR A 203 -13.62 -4.77 -4.29
C THR A 203 -13.71 -5.20 -5.75
N GLY A 204 -14.91 -5.37 -6.30
CA GLY A 204 -15.08 -5.71 -7.73
C GLY A 204 -14.62 -4.58 -8.65
N GLU A 205 -14.97 -3.34 -8.33
CA GLU A 205 -14.57 -2.16 -9.11
C GLU A 205 -13.10 -1.81 -8.92
N ILE A 206 -12.52 -2.00 -7.73
CA ILE A 206 -11.10 -1.75 -7.42
C ILE A 206 -10.23 -2.83 -8.04
N MET A 207 -10.61 -4.11 -7.97
CA MET A 207 -9.86 -5.19 -8.63
C MET A 207 -9.91 -5.02 -10.14
N LYS A 208 -11.08 -4.68 -10.71
CA LYS A 208 -11.21 -4.33 -12.13
C LYS A 208 -10.40 -3.10 -12.49
N MET A 209 -10.44 -2.04 -11.68
CA MET A 209 -9.61 -0.84 -11.89
C MET A 209 -8.12 -1.15 -11.75
N TRP A 210 -7.72 -2.09 -10.89
CA TRP A 210 -6.36 -2.59 -10.77
C TRP A 210 -5.93 -3.41 -11.99
N GLU A 211 -6.78 -4.32 -12.47
CA GLU A 211 -6.54 -5.05 -13.71
C GLU A 211 -6.44 -4.09 -14.89
N ASP A 212 -7.34 -3.12 -15.00
CA ASP A 212 -7.34 -2.08 -16.04
C ASP A 212 -6.07 -1.22 -15.97
N LEU A 213 -5.65 -0.79 -14.76
CA LEU A 213 -4.41 -0.03 -14.56
C LEU A 213 -3.15 -0.86 -14.81
N ARG A 214 -3.15 -2.13 -14.40
CA ARG A 214 -2.07 -3.09 -14.68
C ARG A 214 -1.95 -3.32 -16.18
N LEU A 215 -3.06 -3.57 -16.88
CA LEU A 215 -3.12 -3.75 -18.33
C LEU A 215 -2.67 -2.48 -19.06
N ALA A 216 -3.09 -1.29 -18.62
CA ALA A 216 -2.65 -0.02 -19.19
C ALA A 216 -1.14 0.19 -19.02
N HIS A 217 -0.58 -0.16 -17.86
CA HIS A 217 0.85 -0.07 -17.60
C HIS A 217 1.67 -1.08 -18.43
N GLU A 218 1.18 -2.32 -18.57
CA GLU A 218 1.78 -3.34 -19.44
C GLU A 218 1.73 -2.93 -20.93
N HIS A 219 0.63 -2.33 -21.38
CA HIS A 219 0.52 -1.76 -22.73
C HIS A 219 1.51 -0.63 -22.96
N THR A 220 1.67 0.28 -22.00
CA THR A 220 2.60 1.40 -22.09
C THR A 220 4.06 0.92 -22.18
N LYS A 221 4.44 -0.10 -21.39
CA LYS A 221 5.75 -0.77 -21.46
C LYS A 221 5.99 -1.47 -22.79
N ARG A 222 4.97 -2.16 -23.34
CA ARG A 222 5.07 -2.80 -24.67
C ARG A 222 5.22 -1.77 -25.79
N SER A 223 4.49 -0.66 -25.73
CA SER A 223 4.60 0.43 -26.72
C SER A 223 5.98 1.08 -26.69
N HIS A 224 6.54 1.38 -25.50
CA HIS A 224 7.90 1.91 -25.38
C HIS A 224 8.96 0.92 -25.89
N THR A 225 8.74 -0.38 -25.69
CA THR A 225 9.65 -1.43 -26.19
C THR A 225 9.58 -1.55 -27.72
N ILE A 226 8.38 -1.47 -28.31
CA ILE A 226 8.18 -1.51 -29.77
C ILE A 226 8.73 -0.24 -30.43
N GLU A 227 8.56 0.91 -29.81
CA GLU A 227 9.09 2.19 -30.30
C GLU A 227 10.62 2.24 -30.19
N SER A 228 11.20 1.73 -29.09
CA SER A 228 12.66 1.56 -28.95
C SER A 228 13.23 0.56 -29.98
N LEU A 229 12.50 -0.52 -30.30
CA LEU A 229 12.91 -1.48 -31.34
C LEU A 229 12.73 -0.93 -32.76
N ARG A 230 11.78 -0.01 -32.98
CA ARG A 230 11.63 0.71 -34.26
C ARG A 230 12.72 1.75 -34.45
N LEU A 231 13.04 2.52 -33.40
CA LEU A 231 14.09 3.55 -33.45
C LEU A 231 15.50 2.94 -33.49
N GLY A 232 15.73 1.81 -32.81
CA GLY A 232 17.01 1.09 -32.83
C GLY A 232 17.31 0.34 -34.13
N LYS A 233 16.33 0.15 -35.03
CA LYS A 233 16.54 -0.49 -36.35
C LYS A 233 16.89 0.48 -37.48
N VAL A 234 16.94 1.79 -37.23
CA VAL A 234 17.23 2.81 -38.27
C VAL A 234 18.73 3.17 -38.36
N GLN A 235 19.58 2.66 -37.47
CA GLN A 235 21.04 2.89 -37.52
C GLN A 235 21.82 1.57 -37.54
N ASN A 236 21.88 0.92 -38.71
CA ASN A 236 23.03 0.09 -39.10
C ASN A 236 22.82 -0.52 -40.49
N VAL A 237 22.92 0.31 -41.54
CA VAL A 237 23.39 -0.15 -42.85
C VAL A 237 24.11 1.03 -43.50
N LYS A 238 25.36 0.80 -43.93
CA LYS A 238 26.41 1.74 -44.42
C LYS A 238 27.45 2.03 -43.32
N ASP A 239 28.71 1.62 -43.37
CA ASP A 239 29.54 1.06 -44.44
C ASP A 239 30.63 0.18 -43.80
N PHE A 240 30.71 -1.08 -44.21
CA PHE A 240 31.83 -1.99 -43.88
C PHE A 240 32.59 -2.23 -45.18
N VAL A 241 33.56 -1.37 -45.49
CA VAL A 241 34.59 -1.66 -46.49
C VAL A 241 35.91 -1.12 -45.96
N SER A 242 36.65 -1.97 -45.25
CA SER A 242 38.10 -1.83 -45.15
C SER A 242 38.74 -2.45 -46.38
N PRO A 243 39.79 -1.82 -46.91
CA PRO A 243 40.94 -2.63 -47.29
C PRO A 243 42.25 -1.97 -46.87
N ASP A 244 43.10 -2.77 -46.24
CA ASP A 244 44.56 -2.67 -46.31
C ASP A 244 45.06 -4.12 -46.25
N PRO A 245 46.11 -4.57 -46.96
CA PRO A 245 47.44 -3.95 -46.86
C PRO A 245 48.25 -3.87 -48.17
N SER A 246 49.21 -2.94 -48.16
CA SER A 246 50.52 -2.92 -48.85
C SER A 246 50.95 -4.12 -49.72
N ILE A 247 51.58 -3.85 -50.88
CA ILE A 247 52.90 -4.36 -51.37
C ILE A 247 53.11 -3.98 -52.86
N SER A 248 54.21 -3.27 -53.16
CA SER A 248 55.19 -3.47 -54.27
C SER A 248 55.92 -2.14 -54.54
N ARG A 249 57.16 -1.93 -54.07
CA ARG A 249 58.46 -2.19 -54.72
C ARG A 249 58.67 -1.59 -56.13
N SER A 250 59.77 -0.85 -56.21
CA SER A 250 60.72 -0.59 -57.32
C SER A 250 60.33 0.31 -58.49
N GLY A 251 61.20 1.30 -58.73
CA GLY A 251 61.26 2.19 -59.88
C GLY A 251 61.97 3.48 -59.53
#